data_AF-A0A7C3ULG6-F1
#
_entry.id   AF-A0A7C3ULG6-F1
#
_cell.length_a   1.000
_cell.length_b   1.000
_cell.length_c   1.000
_cell.angle_alpha   90.00
_cell.angle_beta   90.00
_cell.angle_gamma   90.00
#
_symmetry.space_group_name_H-M   'P 1'
#
loop_
_entity.id
_entity.type
_entity.pdbx_description
1 polymer ?
#
loop_
_entity_poly.entity_id
_entity_poly.type
_entity_poly.pdbx_seq_one_letter_code
_entity_poly.pdbx_strand_id
1 'polypeptide(L)'
;LLRLMEMARQGKITDIAVTYKDRLTRFGFGYLERFFSGYGVAIHVVDGEDDRKSLQEELVDDLIAIVTSFSGRLYGLRSHSKARALVKAVKERVIEDP
;
A
#
# COMPACT_ATOMS: atom_id res chain seq x y z
N LEU A 1 8.80 -4.21 -5.44
CA LEU A 1 8.64 -3.15 -6.47
C LEU A 1 9.97 -2.75 -7.14
N LEU A 2 10.98 -2.24 -6.42
CA LEU A 2 12.24 -1.76 -7.03
C LEU A 2 12.92 -2.77 -7.99
N ARG A 3 12.92 -4.06 -7.62
CA ARG A 3 13.44 -5.12 -8.50
C ARG A 3 12.63 -5.27 -9.80
N LEU A 4 11.30 -5.16 -9.75
CA LEU A 4 10.44 -5.19 -10.95
C LEU A 4 10.73 -3.99 -11.86
N MET A 5 10.93 -2.81 -11.28
CA MET A 5 11.26 -1.60 -12.03
C MET A 5 12.60 -1.74 -12.76
N GLU A 6 13.61 -2.32 -12.12
CA GLU A 6 14.90 -2.56 -12.76
C GLU A 6 14.80 -3.66 -13.85
N MET A 7 14.00 -4.70 -13.63
CA MET A 7 13.74 -5.72 -14.65
C MET A 7 13.01 -5.15 -15.87
N ALA A 8 12.03 -4.26 -15.68
CA ALA A 8 11.38 -3.54 -16.77
C ALA A 8 12.38 -2.66 -17.53
N ARG A 9 13.22 -1.91 -16.82
CA ARG A 9 14.24 -1.03 -17.40
C ARG A 9 15.27 -1.80 -18.23
N GLN A 10 15.56 -3.03 -17.84
CA GLN A 10 16.47 -3.95 -18.55
C GLN A 10 15.78 -4.74 -19.68
N GLY A 11 14.47 -4.55 -19.90
CA GLY A 11 13.70 -5.30 -20.91
C GLY A 11 13.56 -6.79 -20.59
N LYS A 12 13.67 -7.19 -19.32
CA LYS A 12 13.64 -8.60 -18.88
C LYS A 12 12.22 -9.13 -18.62
N ILE A 13 11.23 -8.25 -18.64
CA ILE A 13 9.82 -8.58 -18.44
C ILE A 13 8.98 -7.82 -19.46
N THR A 14 7.85 -8.39 -19.85
CA THR A 14 6.85 -7.80 -20.74
C THR A 14 5.51 -7.61 -20.03
N ASP A 15 5.25 -8.41 -19.01
CA ASP A 15 3.95 -8.46 -18.34
C ASP A 15 4.13 -8.64 -16.84
N ILE A 16 3.26 -7.99 -16.08
CA ILE A 16 3.15 -8.13 -14.62
C ILE A 16 1.72 -8.56 -14.32
N ALA A 17 1.53 -9.78 -13.82
CA ALA A 17 0.23 -10.22 -13.32
C ALA A 17 0.16 -9.96 -11.80
N VAL A 18 -0.89 -9.30 -11.36
CA VAL A 18 -1.24 -9.14 -9.95
C VAL A 18 -2.67 -9.57 -9.74
N THR A 19 -2.99 -10.13 -8.59
CA THR A 19 -4.38 -10.50 -8.29
C THR A 19 -5.26 -9.27 -8.09
N TYR A 20 -4.70 -8.20 -7.51
CA TYR A 20 -5.40 -6.96 -7.21
C TYR A 20 -4.46 -5.75 -7.30
N LYS A 21 -5.02 -4.55 -7.49
CA LYS A 21 -4.21 -3.31 -7.63
C LYS A 21 -3.38 -3.00 -6.38
N ASP A 22 -3.95 -3.23 -5.20
CA ASP A 22 -3.34 -2.99 -3.87
C ASP A 22 -2.16 -3.94 -3.56
N ARG A 23 -2.09 -5.11 -4.21
CA ARG A 23 -0.95 -6.03 -4.16
C ARG A 23 0.29 -5.46 -4.84
N LEU A 24 0.10 -4.63 -5.86
CA LEU A 24 1.21 -3.92 -6.50
C LEU A 24 1.61 -2.69 -5.68
N THR A 25 0.61 -1.88 -5.31
CA THR A 25 0.81 -0.69 -4.47
C THR A 25 -0.50 -0.21 -3.87
N ARG A 26 -0.44 0.33 -2.63
CA ARG A 26 -1.58 0.98 -1.98
C ARG A 26 -1.96 2.31 -2.64
N PHE A 27 -0.96 3.06 -3.09
CA PHE A 27 -1.14 4.36 -3.75
C PHE A 27 -0.29 4.48 -4.99
N GLY A 28 -0.70 5.34 -5.92
CA GLY A 28 0.11 5.63 -7.09
C GLY A 28 0.14 4.51 -8.12
N PHE A 29 -0.88 3.63 -8.15
CA PHE A 29 -1.02 2.61 -9.18
C PHE A 29 -0.91 3.20 -10.60
N GLY A 30 -1.59 4.32 -10.87
CA GLY A 30 -1.50 4.99 -12.17
C GLY A 30 -0.10 5.50 -12.53
N TYR A 31 0.73 5.87 -11.54
CA TYR A 31 2.13 6.22 -11.80
C TYR A 31 2.94 4.99 -12.20
N LEU A 32 2.70 3.85 -11.55
CA LEU A 32 3.35 2.60 -11.90
C LEU A 32 2.91 2.10 -13.27
N GLU A 33 1.61 2.15 -13.57
CA GLU A 33 1.09 1.81 -14.88
C GLU A 33 1.75 2.65 -15.99
N ARG A 34 1.83 3.97 -15.81
CA ARG A 34 2.59 4.84 -16.73
C ARG A 34 4.06 4.45 -16.82
N PHE A 35 4.73 4.24 -15.68
CA PHE A 35 6.13 3.87 -15.64
C PHE A 35 6.39 2.58 -16.43
N PHE A 36 5.64 1.53 -16.14
CA PHE A 36 5.81 0.22 -16.79
C PHE A 36 5.43 0.26 -18.27
N SER A 37 4.34 0.96 -18.62
CA SER A 37 3.96 1.13 -20.04
C SER A 37 5.04 1.85 -20.86
N GLY A 38 5.78 2.79 -20.25
CA GLY A 38 6.93 3.47 -20.89
C GLY A 38 8.09 2.54 -21.23
N TYR A 39 8.17 1.36 -20.60
CA TYR A 39 9.14 0.31 -20.92
C TYR A 39 8.52 -0.87 -21.68
N GLY A 40 7.29 -0.71 -22.21
CA GLY A 40 6.59 -1.77 -22.92
C GLY A 40 6.08 -2.90 -22.03
N VAL A 41 5.92 -2.65 -20.72
CA VAL A 41 5.45 -3.63 -19.75
C VAL A 41 3.97 -3.40 -19.42
N ALA A 42 3.14 -4.41 -19.64
CA ALA A 42 1.71 -4.37 -19.31
C ALA A 42 1.44 -4.91 -17.89
N ILE A 43 0.50 -4.31 -17.17
CA ILE A 43 0.05 -4.81 -15.86
C ILE A 43 -1.33 -5.43 -16.04
N HIS A 44 -1.48 -6.69 -15.66
CA HIS A 44 -2.72 -7.45 -15.68
C HIS A 44 -3.22 -7.62 -14.25
N VAL A 45 -4.48 -7.27 -14.01
CA VAL A 45 -5.15 -7.50 -12.72
C VAL A 45 -6.07 -8.69 -12.88
N VAL A 46 -5.75 -9.78 -12.19
CA VAL A 46 -6.43 -11.07 -12.25
C VAL A 46 -7.30 -11.18 -10.99
N ASP A 47 -8.46 -10.51 -10.98
CA ASP A 47 -9.38 -10.54 -9.83
C ASP A 47 -9.58 -11.99 -9.35
N GLY A 48 -9.22 -12.27 -8.10
CA GLY A 48 -9.26 -13.61 -7.51
C GLY A 48 -9.88 -13.56 -6.14
N GLU A 49 -11.21 -13.63 -6.06
CA GLU A 49 -12.05 -13.32 -4.89
C GLU A 49 -11.74 -14.09 -3.59
N ASP A 50 -10.90 -15.12 -3.57
CA ASP A 50 -11.12 -16.22 -2.63
C ASP A 50 -10.07 -16.47 -1.55
N ASP A 51 -9.17 -15.53 -1.24
CA ASP A 51 -8.09 -15.84 -0.30
C ASP A 51 -7.53 -14.65 0.48
N ARG A 52 -8.35 -13.98 1.30
CA ARG A 52 -7.86 -12.83 2.09
C ARG A 52 -8.63 -12.54 3.38
N LYS A 53 -7.88 -12.08 4.39
CA LYS A 53 -8.31 -11.04 5.34
C LYS A 53 -9.11 -10.00 4.57
N SER A 54 -10.28 -9.56 5.03
CA SER A 54 -11.16 -8.75 4.17
C SER A 54 -10.40 -7.53 3.61
N LEU A 55 -10.74 -7.08 2.39
CA LEU A 55 -10.14 -5.86 1.81
C LEU A 55 -10.15 -4.71 2.83
N GLN A 56 -11.17 -4.66 3.68
CA GLN A 56 -11.26 -3.72 4.80
C GLN A 56 -10.10 -3.92 5.79
N GLU A 57 -9.81 -5.13 6.27
CA GLU A 57 -8.68 -5.39 7.17
C GLU A 57 -7.33 -4.93 6.60
N GLU A 58 -7.07 -5.16 5.29
CA GLU A 58 -5.83 -4.66 4.65
C GLU A 58 -5.78 -3.12 4.62
N LEU A 59 -6.91 -2.47 4.35
CA LEU A 59 -7.02 -1.00 4.35
C LEU A 59 -6.85 -0.40 5.75
N VAL A 60 -7.37 -1.07 6.77
CA VAL A 60 -7.21 -0.66 8.18
C VAL A 60 -5.74 -0.72 8.58
N ASP A 61 -5.05 -1.82 8.26
CA ASP A 61 -3.62 -1.98 8.54
C ASP A 61 -2.77 -0.88 7.84
N ASP A 62 -3.10 -0.54 6.60
CA ASP A 62 -2.42 0.52 5.86
C ASP A 62 -2.67 1.91 6.44
N LEU A 63 -3.91 2.22 6.85
CA LEU A 63 -4.25 3.49 7.51
C LEU A 63 -3.49 3.65 8.82
N ILE A 64 -3.41 2.60 9.62
CA ILE A 64 -2.63 2.57 10.87
C ILE A 64 -1.16 2.85 10.57
N ALA A 65 -0.59 2.26 9.53
CA ALA A 65 0.80 2.48 9.14
C ALA A 65 1.05 3.95 8.73
N ILE A 66 0.13 4.55 7.97
CA ILE A 66 0.20 5.96 7.59
C ILE A 66 0.16 6.84 8.83
N VAL A 67 -0.87 6.72 9.68
CA VAL A 67 -1.03 7.53 10.90
C VAL A 67 0.20 7.37 11.79
N THR A 68 0.73 6.15 11.93
CA THR A 68 1.95 5.90 12.70
C THR A 68 3.14 6.69 12.14
N SER A 69 3.36 6.65 10.82
CA SER A 69 4.45 7.38 10.14
C SER A 69 4.36 8.91 10.28
N PHE A 70 3.14 9.45 10.35
CA PHE A 70 2.90 10.88 10.53
C PHE A 70 2.90 11.30 12.00
N SER A 71 2.46 10.45 12.92
CA SER A 71 2.38 10.76 14.35
C SER A 71 3.76 11.06 14.97
N GLY A 72 4.80 10.35 14.53
CA GLY A 72 6.18 10.63 14.92
C GLY A 72 6.68 12.00 14.44
N ARG A 73 6.24 12.45 13.26
CA ARG A 73 6.56 13.78 12.70
C ARG A 73 5.75 14.90 13.34
N LEU A 74 4.48 14.66 13.66
CA LEU A 74 3.57 15.63 14.28
C LEU A 74 3.94 15.94 15.73
N TYR A 75 4.31 14.91 16.50
CA TYR A 75 4.50 15.06 17.94
C TYR A 75 5.98 15.13 18.36
N GLY A 76 6.91 14.71 17.50
CA GLY A 76 8.35 14.68 17.77
C GLY A 76 8.74 13.64 18.85
N LEU A 77 10.05 13.40 18.98
CA LEU A 77 10.62 12.34 19.86
C LEU A 77 10.23 12.48 21.35
N ARG A 78 9.91 13.69 21.83
CA ARG A 78 9.54 13.93 23.24
C ARG A 78 8.06 13.67 23.56
N SER A 79 7.23 13.39 22.55
CA SER A 79 5.78 13.24 22.71
C SER A 79 5.29 11.85 22.28
N HIS A 80 6.14 10.81 22.45
CA HIS A 80 5.80 9.43 22.11
C HIS A 80 4.49 8.92 22.75
N SER A 81 4.09 9.45 23.92
CA SER A 81 2.81 9.11 24.54
C SER A 81 1.62 9.62 23.72
N LYS A 82 1.68 10.85 23.19
CA LYS A 82 0.64 11.46 22.36
C LYS A 82 0.53 10.77 21.00
N ALA A 83 1.67 10.45 20.38
CA ALA A 83 1.69 9.67 19.14
C ALA A 83 1.06 8.28 19.31
N ARG A 84 1.38 7.57 20.41
CA ARG A 84 0.77 6.27 20.74
C ARG A 84 -0.72 6.38 21.03
N ALA A 85 -1.15 7.42 21.76
CA ALA A 85 -2.56 7.66 22.04
C ALA A 85 -3.36 7.91 20.75
N LEU A 86 -2.81 8.67 19.79
CA LEU A 86 -3.43 8.89 18.49
C LEU A 86 -3.60 7.58 17.71
N VAL A 87 -2.52 6.78 17.59
CA VAL A 87 -2.58 5.50 16.88
C VAL A 87 -3.58 4.54 17.54
N LYS A 88 -3.63 4.50 18.87
CA LYS A 88 -4.60 3.68 19.62
C LYS A 88 -6.04 4.13 19.35
N ALA A 89 -6.31 5.43 19.43
CA ALA A 89 -7.64 5.98 19.17
C ALA A 89 -8.12 5.75 17.73
N VAL A 90 -7.20 5.82 16.75
CA VAL A 90 -7.53 5.50 15.35
C VAL A 90 -7.83 4.01 15.19
N LYS A 91 -7.04 3.12 15.81
CA LYS A 91 -7.32 1.67 15.79
C LYS A 91 -8.69 1.34 16.35
N GLU A 92 -9.04 1.89 17.51
CA GLU A 92 -10.31 1.60 18.19
C GLU A 92 -11.51 2.06 17.33
N ARG A 93 -11.47 3.28 16.78
CA ARG A 93 -12.58 3.81 15.95
C ARG A 93 -12.75 3.12 14.60
N VAL A 94 -11.66 2.71 13.98
CA VAL A 94 -11.70 2.07 12.65
C VAL A 94 -12.14 0.60 12.73
N ILE A 95 -12.02 -0.02 13.92
CA ILE A 95 -12.51 -1.39 14.17
C ILE A 95 -13.96 -1.38 14.65
N GLU A 96 -14.44 -0.31 15.29
CA GLU A 96 -15.81 -0.19 15.82
C GLU A 96 -16.88 0.27 14.80
N ASP A 97 -16.50 0.86 13.67
CA ASP A 97 -17.43 1.34 12.63
C ASP A 97 -17.35 0.39 11.41
N PRO A 98 -18.32 -0.54 11.22
CA PRO A 98 -18.31 -1.55 10.14
C PRO A 98 -18.62 -0.98 8.74
#